data_AF-A0A7C9U2C3-F1
#
_entry.id   AF-A0A7C9U2C3-F1
#
_cell.length_a   1.000
_cell.length_b   1.000
_cell.length_c   1.000
_cell.angle_alpha   90.00
_cell.angle_beta   90.00
_cell.angle_gamma   90.00
#
_symmetry.space_group_name_H-M   'P 1'
#
loop_
_entity.id
_entity.type
_entity.pdbx_description
1 polymer ?
#
loop_
_entity_poly.entity_id
_entity_poly.type
_entity_poly.pdbx_seq_one_letter_code
_entity_poly.pdbx_strand_id
1 'polypeptide(L)' 'MTTLNNLVYLYKSQERYEDAQRMCQQVLEISDRTLGAAHPTTAKIRRQLAAIQYNRTYANYRDAP' A
#
# COMPACT_ATOMS: atom_id res chain seq x y z
N MET A 1 12.45 7.34 0.92
CA MET A 1 12.11 5.90 0.93
C MET A 1 11.52 5.40 2.26
N THR A 2 11.62 6.16 3.35
CA THR A 2 11.33 5.73 4.74
C THR A 2 9.87 5.95 5.15
N THR A 3 9.25 7.03 4.69
CA THR A 3 7.90 7.46 5.15
C THR A 3 6.80 6.47 4.78
N LEU A 4 6.82 5.94 3.55
CA LEU A 4 5.81 4.99 3.08
C LEU A 4 5.93 3.60 3.72
N ASN A 5 7.14 3.13 4.02
CA ASN A 5 7.32 1.85 4.73
C ASN A 5 6.79 1.94 6.17
N ASN A 6 7.02 3.08 6.83
CA ASN A 6 6.50 3.33 8.16
C ASN A 6 4.96 3.44 8.14
N LEU A 7 4.38 4.03 7.09
CA LEU A 7 2.93 4.05 6.89
C LEU A 7 2.34 2.64 6.74
N VAL A 8 2.94 1.77 5.93
CA VAL A 8 2.46 0.38 5.78
C VAL A 8 2.50 -0.37 7.11
N TYR A 9 3.57 -0.19 7.89
CA TYR A 9 3.69 -0.80 9.22
C TYR A 9 2.66 -0.23 10.21
N LEU A 10 2.49 1.10 10.22
CA LEU A 10 1.53 1.79 11.07
C LEU A 10 0.09 1.36 10.75
N TYR A 11 -0.27 1.29 9.47
CA TYR A 11 -1.58 0.82 9.03
C TYR A 11 -1.84 -0.64 9.39
N LYS A 12 -0.80 -1.49 9.37
CA LYS A 12 -0.89 -2.87 9.88
C LYS A 12 -1.19 -2.90 11.39
N SER A 13 -0.62 -1.97 12.16
CA SER A 13 -0.85 -1.89 13.61
C SER A 13 -2.20 -1.28 14.01
N GLN A 14 -2.85 -0.53 13.11
CA GLN A 14 -4.12 0.16 13.37
C GLN A 14 -5.31 -0.47 12.64
N GLU A 15 -5.13 -1.60 11.95
CA GLU A 15 -6.17 -2.27 11.12
C GLU A 15 -6.79 -1.39 10.02
N ARG A 16 -6.22 -0.22 9.77
CA ARG A 16 -6.68 0.78 8.78
C ARG A 16 -6.14 0.48 7.39
N TYR A 17 -6.34 -0.76 6.93
CA TYR A 17 -5.85 -1.22 5.62
C TYR A 17 -6.51 -0.49 4.45
N GLU A 18 -7.76 -0.06 4.60
CA GLU A 18 -8.51 0.62 3.53
C GLU A 18 -7.99 2.03 3.23
N ASP A 19 -7.67 2.80 4.28
CA ASP A 19 -7.11 4.15 4.13
C ASP A 19 -5.72 4.09 3.48
N ALA A 20 -4.91 3.11 3.92
CA ALA A 20 -3.60 2.83 3.33
C ALA A 20 -3.71 2.51 1.84
N GLN A 21 -4.67 1.66 1.47
CA GLN A 21 -4.89 1.25 0.09
C GLN A 21 -5.31 2.44 -0.78
N ARG A 22 -6.26 3.26 -0.32
CA ARG A 22 -6.71 4.47 -1.03
C ARG A 22 -5.55 5.45 -1.26
N MET A 23 -4.75 5.73 -0.23
CA MET A 23 -3.59 6.60 -0.37
C MET A 23 -2.56 6.03 -1.37
N CYS A 24 -2.22 4.74 -1.27
CA CYS A 24 -1.28 4.11 -2.21
C CYS A 24 -1.81 4.11 -3.65
N GLN A 25 -3.10 3.94 -3.88
CA GLN A 25 -3.72 4.03 -5.21
C GLN A 25 -3.63 5.44 -5.80
N GLN A 26 -3.93 6.48 -5.01
CA GLN A 26 -3.82 7.87 -5.47
C GLN A 26 -2.38 8.24 -5.82
N VAL A 27 -1.42 7.86 -4.97
CA VAL A 27 0.00 8.12 -5.23
C VAL A 27 0.50 7.31 -6.43
N LEU A 28 -0.01 6.10 -6.63
CA LEU A 28 0.30 5.27 -7.79
C LEU A 28 -0.16 5.95 -9.08
N GLU A 29 -1.40 6.41 -9.14
CA GLU A 29 -1.97 7.06 -10.31
C GLU A 29 -1.21 8.35 -10.68
N ILE A 30 -0.88 9.17 -9.69
CA ILE A 30 -0.07 10.38 -9.90
C ILE A 30 1.33 9.99 -10.41
N SER A 31 1.96 8.99 -9.80
CA SER A 31 3.31 8.56 -10.19
C SER A 31 3.35 7.92 -11.57
N ASP A 32 2.31 7.18 -11.94
CA ASP A 32 2.20 6.55 -13.27
C ASP A 32 2.02 7.61 -14.36
N ARG A 33 1.20 8.63 -14.11
CA ARG A 33 1.01 9.76 -15.03
C ARG A 33 2.24 10.67 -15.14
N THR A 34 3.01 10.85 -14.07
CA THR A 34 4.13 11.82 -14.03
C THR A 34 5.47 11.20 -14.36
N LEU A 35 5.72 9.97 -13.92
CA LEU A 35 7.01 9.29 -14.02
C LEU A 35 6.96 8.06 -14.94
N GLY A 36 5.76 7.53 -15.21
CA GLY A 36 5.56 6.33 -16.00
C GLY A 36 5.67 5.03 -15.19
N ALA A 37 5.13 3.96 -15.77
CA ALA A 37 5.02 2.64 -15.14
C ALA A 37 6.37 2.00 -14.80
N ALA A 38 7.41 2.29 -15.59
CA ALA A 38 8.76 1.73 -15.43
C ALA A 38 9.60 2.46 -14.37
N HIS A 39 9.14 3.61 -13.89
CA HIS A 39 9.91 4.39 -12.94
C HIS A 39 10.05 3.65 -11.59
N PRO A 40 11.23 3.64 -10.95
CA PRO A 40 11.46 2.96 -9.68
C PRO A 40 10.45 3.35 -8.58
N THR A 41 10.02 4.61 -8.55
CA THR A 41 8.98 5.10 -7.62
C THR A 41 7.64 4.41 -7.86
N THR A 42 7.17 4.35 -9.11
CA THR A 42 5.92 3.69 -9.50
C THR A 42 5.95 2.20 -9.16
N ALA A 43 7.05 1.51 -9.50
CA ALA A 43 7.27 0.12 -9.14
C ALA A 43 7.25 -0.11 -7.62
N LYS A 44 7.84 0.80 -6.84
CA LYS A 44 7.86 0.72 -5.39
C LYS A 44 6.46 0.88 -4.78
N ILE A 45 5.64 1.81 -5.29
CA ILE A 45 4.27 2.00 -4.81
C ILE A 45 3.41 0.77 -5.11
N ARG A 46 3.56 0.17 -6.29
CA ARG A 46 2.88 -1.09 -6.65
C ARG A 46 3.22 -2.21 -5.67
N ARG A 47 4.50 -2.36 -5.31
CA ARG A 47 4.94 -3.37 -4.32
C ARG A 47 4.31 -3.13 -2.95
N GLN A 48 4.17 -1.88 -2.53
CA GLN A 48 3.55 -1.54 -1.25
C GLN A 48 2.04 -1.75 -1.25
N LEU A 49 1.36 -1.42 -2.33
CA LEU A 49 -0.06 -1.71 -2.49
C LEU A 49 -0.35 -3.21 -2.37
N ALA A 50 0.48 -4.04 -3.02
CA ALA A 50 0.39 -5.50 -2.91
C ALA A 50 0.60 -5.99 -1.46
N ALA A 51 1.55 -5.40 -0.73
CA ALA A 51 1.78 -5.75 0.68
C ALA A 51 0.59 -5.36 1.58
N ILE A 52 -0.04 -4.22 1.35
CA ILE A 52 -1.25 -3.80 2.09
C ILE A 52 -2.40 -4.76 1.81
N GLN A 53 -2.63 -5.13 0.55
CA GLN A 53 -3.68 -6.06 0.16
C GLN A 53 -3.48 -7.44 0.77
N TYR A 54 -2.25 -7.95 0.76
CA TYR A 54 -1.89 -9.20 1.44
C TYR A 54 -2.15 -9.12 2.95
N ASN A 55 -1.72 -8.05 3.63
CA ASN A 55 -1.99 -7.97 5.07
C ASN A 55 -3.50 -7.84 5.39
N ARG A 56 -4.28 -7.16 4.55
CA ARG A 56 -5.73 -7.06 4.70
C ARG A 56 -6.40 -8.43 4.58
N THR A 57 -6.01 -9.24 3.58
CA THR A 57 -6.57 -10.59 3.44
C THR A 57 -6.22 -11.45 4.65
N TYR A 58 -4.97 -11.43 5.11
CA TYR A 58 -4.55 -12.18 6.31
C TYR A 58 -5.23 -11.72 7.59
N ALA A 59 -5.45 -10.42 7.78
CA ALA A 59 -6.24 -9.90 8.91
C ALA A 59 -7.68 -10.42 8.84
N ASN A 60 -8.33 -10.32 7.67
CA ASN A 60 -9.68 -10.85 7.46
C ASN A 60 -9.79 -12.37 7.70
N TYR A 61 -8.72 -13.13 7.44
CA TYR A 61 -8.67 -14.57 7.76
C TYR A 61 -8.45 -14.86 9.25
N ARG A 62 -7.72 -13.99 9.97
CA ARG A 62 -7.51 -14.11 11.42
C ARG A 62 -8.79 -13.83 12.21
N ASP A 63 -9.63 -12.94 11.69
CA ASP A 63 -10.92 -12.57 12.31
C ASP A 63 -12.11 -13.39 11.74
N ALA A 64 -11.84 -14.42 10.94
CA ALA A 64 -12.86 -15.35 10.46
C ALA A 64 -13.27 -16.34 11.58
N PRO A 65 -14.59 -16.60 11.77
CA PRO A 65 -15.11 -17.44 12.86
C PRO A 65 -14.70 -18.91 12.77
#